data_AF-A0A7C1M5P4-F1
#
_entry.id   AF-A0A7C1M5P4-F1
#
_cell.length_a   1.000
_cell.length_b   1.000
_cell.length_c   1.000
_cell.angle_alpha   90.00
_cell.angle_beta   90.00
_cell.angle_gamma   90.00
#
_symmetry.space_group_name_H-M   'P 1'
#
loop_
_entity.id
_entity.type
_entity.pdbx_description
1 polymer ?
#
loop_
_entity_poly.entity_id
_entity_poly.type
_entity_poly.pdbx_seq_one_letter_code
_entity_poly.pdbx_strand_id
1 'polypeptide(L)'
;MKDGIRELVERAYKFGYFIGYEGHSEWTEWVRKRREELYKMAEAIDAYEVVKQAYNKGKADGMKKREEDILKGLGKGSQEGEKPQPPKVEPVGEGAEEAIHEDGEAEFTRFLETTHILLPPDFLDSLKHLKPPKMLRMGR
;
A
#
# COMPACT_ATOMS: atom_id res chain seq x y z
N MET A 1 15.34 -8.87 -15.15
CA MET A 1 15.72 -8.26 -13.84
C MET A 1 14.92 -7.00 -13.52
N LYS A 2 14.68 -6.07 -14.44
CA LYS A 2 13.89 -4.85 -14.16
C LYS A 2 12.43 -5.12 -13.78
N ASP A 3 11.83 -6.14 -14.40
CA ASP A 3 10.40 -6.43 -14.20
C ASP A 3 10.12 -6.94 -12.78
N GLY A 4 11.03 -7.75 -12.21
CA GLY A 4 10.89 -8.27 -10.85
C GLY A 4 11.00 -7.20 -9.75
N ILE A 5 11.91 -6.23 -9.89
CA ILE A 5 12.01 -5.11 -8.94
C ILE A 5 10.76 -4.23 -9.04
N ARG A 6 10.31 -3.94 -10.27
CA ARG A 6 9.10 -3.12 -10.49
C ARG A 6 7.86 -3.77 -9.87
N GLU A 7 7.67 -5.08 -10.10
CA GLU A 7 6.56 -5.82 -9.51
C GLU A 7 6.62 -5.82 -7.98
N LEU A 8 7.81 -5.99 -7.39
CA LEU A 8 7.96 -6.02 -5.94
C LEU A 8 7.66 -4.65 -5.31
N VAL A 9 8.12 -3.57 -5.95
CA VAL A 9 7.81 -2.19 -5.57
C VAL A 9 6.32 -1.89 -5.68
N GLU A 10 5.67 -2.34 -6.76
CA GLU A 10 4.23 -2.18 -6.93
C GLU A 10 3.43 -2.94 -5.87
N ARG A 11 3.82 -4.18 -5.57
CA ARG A 11 3.20 -4.97 -4.49
C ARG A 11 3.37 -4.29 -3.13
N ALA A 12 4.56 -3.80 -2.82
CA ALA A 12 4.83 -3.11 -1.56
C ALA A 12 4.03 -1.82 -1.44
N TYR A 13 3.93 -1.04 -2.52
CA TYR A 13 3.10 0.16 -2.55
C TYR A 13 1.62 -0.15 -2.31
N LYS A 14 1.05 -1.11 -3.05
CA LYS A 14 -0.36 -1.51 -2.90
C LYS A 14 -0.65 -2.04 -1.50
N PHE A 15 0.28 -2.82 -0.95
CA PHE A 15 0.15 -3.34 0.41
C PHE A 15 0.19 -2.23 1.45
N GLY A 16 1.15 -1.30 1.36
CA GLY A 16 1.19 -0.12 2.21
C GLY A 16 -0.09 0.71 2.11
N TYR A 17 -0.58 0.94 0.89
CA TYR A 17 -1.81 1.68 0.62
C TYR A 17 -3.02 1.07 1.32
N PHE A 18 -3.19 -0.24 1.22
CA PHE A 18 -4.25 -0.96 1.92
C PHE A 18 -4.18 -0.75 3.44
N ILE A 19 -2.99 -0.96 4.04
CA ILE A 19 -2.79 -0.77 5.49
C ILE A 19 -3.12 0.67 5.91
N GLY A 20 -2.69 1.66 5.12
CA GLY A 20 -2.99 3.06 5.38
C GLY A 20 -4.46 3.41 5.21
N TYR A 21 -5.14 2.83 4.22
CA TYR A 21 -6.53 3.13 3.90
C TYR A 21 -7.50 2.51 4.89
N GLU A 22 -7.37 1.22 5.19
CA GLU A 22 -8.20 0.53 6.19
C GLU A 22 -7.83 0.95 7.63
N GLY A 23 -6.58 1.35 7.84
CA GLY A 23 -6.02 1.66 9.16
C GLY A 23 -5.85 0.41 10.03
N HIS A 24 -5.58 -0.74 9.42
CA HIS A 24 -5.19 -1.93 10.17
C HIS A 24 -3.94 -1.64 11.01
N SER A 25 -3.93 -2.17 12.23
CA SER A 25 -2.74 -2.17 13.08
C SER A 25 -1.65 -3.02 12.43
N GLU A 26 -0.46 -2.43 12.24
CA GLU A 26 0.74 -3.13 11.77
C GLU A 26 1.21 -4.27 12.70
N TRP A 27 0.58 -4.37 13.88
CA TRP A 27 0.76 -5.42 14.88
C TRP A 27 0.03 -6.71 14.55
N THR A 28 -0.82 -6.72 13.52
CA THR A 28 -1.50 -7.95 13.11
C THR A 28 -0.49 -8.93 12.52
N GLU A 29 -0.51 -10.18 13.00
CA GLU A 29 0.47 -11.23 12.67
C GLU A 29 0.63 -11.42 11.14
N TRP A 30 -0.47 -11.38 10.39
CA TRP A 30 -0.45 -11.52 8.93
C TRP A 30 0.23 -10.32 8.24
N VAL A 31 -0.02 -9.09 8.72
CA VAL A 31 0.61 -7.87 8.18
C VAL A 31 2.11 -7.94 8.36
N ARG A 32 2.54 -8.35 9.55
CA ARG A 32 3.96 -8.53 9.87
C ARG A 32 4.59 -9.60 8.97
N LYS A 33 4.00 -10.79 8.87
CA LYS A 33 4.50 -11.87 8.00
C LYS A 33 4.62 -11.42 6.55
N ARG A 34 3.58 -10.77 6.03
CA ARG A 34 3.56 -10.28 4.64
C ARG A 34 4.60 -9.20 4.38
N ARG A 35 4.82 -8.29 5.33
CA ARG A 35 5.87 -7.27 5.25
C ARG A 35 7.27 -7.90 5.29
N GLU A 36 7.49 -8.87 6.18
CA GLU A 36 8.76 -9.60 6.25
C GLU A 36 9.05 -10.36 4.94
N GLU A 37 8.04 -10.98 4.32
CA GLU A 37 8.18 -11.63 3.01
C GLU A 37 8.61 -10.65 1.92
N LEU A 38 7.93 -9.49 1.82
CA LEU A 38 8.27 -8.44 0.87
C LEU A 38 9.72 -7.97 1.04
N TYR A 39 10.16 -7.80 2.27
CA TYR A 39 11.50 -7.34 2.60
C TYR A 39 12.57 -8.40 2.31
N LYS A 40 12.32 -9.66 2.64
CA LYS A 40 13.22 -10.78 2.26
C LYS A 40 13.37 -10.91 0.75
N MET A 41 12.26 -10.78 0.00
CA MET A 41 12.31 -10.77 -1.45
C MET A 41 13.11 -9.57 -1.99
N ALA A 42 13.04 -8.42 -1.31
CA ALA A 42 13.74 -7.21 -1.71
C ALA A 42 15.24 -7.29 -1.40
N GLU A 43 15.63 -7.87 -0.27
CA GLU A 43 17.03 -8.13 0.08
C GLU A 43 17.70 -9.07 -0.93
N ALA A 44 16.99 -10.12 -1.37
CA ALA A 44 17.49 -11.07 -2.34
C ALA A 44 17.85 -10.43 -3.71
N ILE A 45 17.32 -9.24 -4.01
CA ILE A 45 17.54 -8.52 -5.26
C ILE A 45 18.15 -7.12 -5.05
N ASP A 46 18.70 -6.84 -3.86
CA ASP A 46 19.32 -5.56 -3.48
C ASP A 46 18.41 -4.32 -3.71
N ALA A 47 17.11 -4.49 -3.48
CA ALA A 47 16.09 -3.45 -3.67
C ALA A 47 15.37 -3.07 -2.37
N TYR A 48 15.90 -3.48 -1.22
CA TYR A 48 15.27 -3.31 0.10
C TYR A 48 14.81 -1.87 0.35
N GLU A 49 15.69 -0.88 0.18
CA GLU A 49 15.36 0.52 0.47
C GLU A 49 14.25 1.05 -0.42
N VAL A 50 14.25 0.72 -1.71
CA VAL A 50 13.21 1.19 -2.64
C VAL A 50 11.87 0.53 -2.34
N VAL A 51 11.86 -0.75 -2.00
CA VAL A 51 10.65 -1.48 -1.60
C VAL A 51 10.09 -0.94 -0.28
N LYS A 52 10.94 -0.66 0.70
CA LYS A 52 10.57 -0.04 1.97
C LYS A 52 10.00 1.36 1.77
N GLN A 53 10.62 2.18 0.93
CA GLN A 53 10.09 3.49 0.56
C GLN A 53 8.73 3.38 -0.13
N ALA A 54 8.54 2.38 -1.00
CA ALA A 54 7.28 2.15 -1.70
C ALA A 54 6.16 1.82 -0.72
N TYR A 55 6.43 0.93 0.23
CA TYR A 55 5.49 0.58 1.30
C TYR A 55 5.09 1.80 2.14
N ASN A 56 6.07 2.57 2.61
CA ASN A 56 5.81 3.75 3.44
C ASN A 56 5.01 4.82 2.68
N LYS A 57 5.34 5.04 1.40
CA LYS A 57 4.60 5.98 0.55
C LYS A 57 3.18 5.50 0.30
N GLY A 58 3.00 4.22 -0.02
CA GLY A 58 1.69 3.59 -0.14
C GLY A 58 0.85 3.85 1.09
N LYS A 59 1.41 3.59 2.29
CA LYS A 59 0.73 3.83 3.56
C LYS A 59 0.30 5.28 3.76
N ALA A 60 1.18 6.24 3.46
CA ALA A 60 0.85 7.66 3.54
C ALA A 60 -0.28 8.05 2.56
N ASP A 61 -0.20 7.57 1.32
CA ASP A 61 -1.21 7.84 0.29
C ASP A 61 -2.57 7.20 0.65
N GLY A 62 -2.56 6.00 1.23
CA GLY A 62 -3.74 5.30 1.73
C GLY A 62 -4.42 6.06 2.87
N MET A 63 -3.65 6.51 3.86
CA MET A 63 -4.18 7.32 4.97
C MET A 63 -4.78 8.64 4.46
N LYS A 64 -4.08 9.33 3.55
CA LYS A 64 -4.59 10.56 2.93
C LYS A 64 -5.88 10.30 2.15
N LYS A 65 -5.95 9.22 1.38
CA LYS A 65 -7.16 8.85 0.64
C LYS A 65 -8.33 8.59 1.59
N ARG A 66 -8.09 7.85 2.68
CA ARG A 66 -9.10 7.61 3.71
C ARG A 66 -9.63 8.91 4.27
N GLU A 67 -8.75 9.85 4.61
CA GLU A 67 -9.12 11.18 5.10
C GLU A 67 -9.97 11.94 4.06
N GLU A 68 -9.55 11.96 2.79
CA GLU A 68 -10.33 12.57 1.70
C GLU A 68 -11.72 11.94 1.54
N ASP A 69 -11.83 10.62 1.65
CA ASP A 69 -13.09 9.90 1.49
C ASP A 69 -14.02 10.14 2.69
N ILE A 70 -13.49 10.22 3.91
CA ILE A 70 -14.21 10.65 5.11
C ILE A 70 -14.71 12.09 4.94
N LEU A 71 -13.85 13.02 4.52
CA LEU A 71 -14.22 14.42 4.29
C LEU A 71 -15.30 14.55 3.19
N LYS A 72 -15.22 13.77 2.11
CA LYS A 72 -16.26 13.71 1.07
C LYS A 72 -17.56 13.12 1.60
N GLY A 73 -17.50 12.10 2.44
CA GLY A 73 -18.67 11.52 3.11
C GLY A 73 -19.37 12.53 4.01
N LEU A 74 -18.60 13.32 4.76
CA LEU A 74 -19.11 14.41 5.60
C LEU A 74 -19.65 15.59 4.78
N GLY A 75 -19.01 15.91 3.64
CA GLY A 75 -19.43 16.99 2.74
C GLY A 75 -20.68 16.68 1.90
N LYS A 76 -21.06 15.40 1.76
CA LYS A 76 -22.26 14.95 1.03
C LYS A 76 -23.56 15.02 1.84
N GLY A 77 -23.56 15.64 3.01
CA GLY A 77 -24.76 15.92 3.79
C GLY A 77 -25.75 16.93 3.16
N SER A 78 -25.51 17.41 1.93
CA SER A 78 -26.35 18.46 1.32
C SER A 78 -26.87 18.20 -0.09
N GLN A 79 -26.38 17.24 -0.89
CA GLN A 79 -26.96 16.96 -2.22
C GLN A 79 -26.82 15.48 -2.64
N GLU A 80 -27.98 14.85 -2.86
CA GLU A 80 -28.16 13.53 -3.47
C GLU A 80 -27.53 13.44 -4.88
N GLY A 81 -26.98 12.27 -5.20
CA GLY A 81 -26.49 11.95 -6.55
C GLY A 81 -25.59 10.71 -6.55
N GLU A 82 -26.13 9.62 -7.09
CA GLU A 82 -25.61 8.25 -7.16
C GLU A 82 -24.13 8.11 -7.56
N LYS A 83 -23.39 7.27 -6.82
CA LYS A 83 -22.21 6.49 -7.27
C LYS A 83 -21.86 5.43 -6.20
N PRO A 84 -21.23 4.30 -6.58
CA PRO A 84 -21.35 3.03 -5.89
C PRO A 84 -20.81 3.10 -4.47
N GLN A 85 -21.60 2.59 -3.54
CA GLN A 85 -21.25 2.53 -2.12
C GLN A 85 -20.17 1.45 -1.95
N PRO A 86 -18.95 1.77 -1.47
CA PRO A 86 -18.16 0.78 -0.76
C PRO A 86 -18.96 0.34 0.48
N PRO A 87 -18.77 -0.90 0.97
CA PRO A 87 -19.58 -1.45 2.04
C PRO A 87 -19.56 -0.51 3.24
N LYS A 88 -20.76 -0.26 3.76
CA LYS A 88 -21.06 0.63 4.88
C LYS A 88 -20.35 0.12 6.13
N VAL A 89 -19.17 0.66 6.43
CA VAL A 89 -18.57 0.58 7.76
C VAL A 89 -19.11 1.74 8.58
N GLU A 90 -19.83 1.41 9.65
CA GLU A 90 -20.37 2.36 10.61
C GLU A 90 -19.25 3.20 11.22
N PRO A 91 -19.50 4.48 11.60
CA PRO A 91 -18.49 5.29 12.25
C PRO A 91 -18.33 4.81 13.69
N VAL A 92 -17.43 3.85 13.90
CA VAL A 92 -17.11 3.38 15.25
C VAL A 92 -16.00 4.27 15.79
N GLY A 93 -16.37 5.04 16.81
CA GLY A 93 -15.46 5.86 17.60
C GLY A 93 -14.32 5.05 18.19
N GLU A 94 -13.31 5.78 18.63
CA GLU A 94 -12.17 5.34 19.43
C GLU A 94 -12.61 4.27 20.45
N GLY A 95 -12.33 2.98 20.17
CA GLY A 95 -12.69 1.89 21.09
C GLY A 95 -13.07 0.53 20.49
N ALA A 96 -12.85 0.25 19.20
CA ALA A 96 -13.03 -1.09 18.63
C ALA A 96 -11.70 -1.75 18.25
N GLU A 97 -10.79 -1.82 19.21
CA GLU A 97 -9.80 -2.89 19.22
C GLU A 97 -10.56 -4.16 19.63
N GLU A 98 -10.39 -5.27 18.91
CA GLU A 98 -10.96 -6.61 19.21
C GLU A 98 -12.35 -6.96 18.65
N ALA A 99 -12.51 -6.96 17.33
CA ALA A 99 -13.30 -7.94 16.56
C ALA A 99 -12.91 -7.72 15.08
N ILE A 100 -12.35 -8.64 14.30
CA ILE A 100 -12.70 -10.04 14.01
C ILE A 100 -11.39 -10.68 13.49
N HIS A 101 -10.98 -11.84 14.04
CA HIS A 101 -9.93 -12.66 13.44
C HIS A 101 -10.52 -13.48 12.27
N GLU A 102 -9.72 -13.64 11.21
CA GLU A 102 -10.00 -14.37 9.92
C GLU A 102 -10.79 -13.49 8.92
N ASP A 103 -10.23 -12.74 7.96
CA ASP A 103 -9.16 -13.02 6.99
C ASP A 103 -8.59 -11.70 6.39
N GLY A 104 -7.67 -11.01 7.07
CA GLY A 104 -7.08 -9.76 6.53
C GLY A 104 -6.40 -9.92 5.16
N GLU A 105 -5.94 -11.13 4.83
CA GLU A 105 -5.43 -11.46 3.49
C GLU A 105 -6.55 -11.52 2.43
N ALA A 106 -7.75 -12.02 2.78
CA ALA A 106 -8.89 -12.05 1.88
C ALA A 106 -9.43 -10.64 1.64
N GLU A 107 -9.46 -9.80 2.68
CA GLU A 107 -9.78 -8.37 2.56
C GLU A 107 -8.80 -7.66 1.64
N PHE A 108 -7.49 -7.88 1.82
CA PHE A 108 -6.49 -7.33 0.93
C PHE A 108 -6.68 -7.79 -0.52
N THR A 109 -6.96 -9.07 -0.73
CA THR A 109 -7.20 -9.63 -2.08
C THR A 109 -8.42 -8.97 -2.73
N ARG A 110 -9.53 -8.90 -2.00
CA ARG A 110 -10.75 -8.22 -2.44
C ARG A 110 -10.49 -6.74 -2.73
N PHE A 111 -9.72 -6.07 -1.89
CA PHE A 111 -9.36 -4.67 -2.07
C PHE A 111 -8.57 -4.44 -3.36
N LEU A 112 -7.64 -5.34 -3.70
CA LEU A 112 -6.90 -5.26 -4.97
C LEU A 112 -7.81 -5.46 -6.19
N GLU A 113 -8.85 -6.30 -6.08
CA GLU A 113 -9.82 -6.52 -7.15
C GLU A 113 -10.75 -5.32 -7.35
N THR A 114 -11.18 -4.68 -6.25
CA THR A 114 -12.14 -3.58 -6.28
C THR A 114 -11.50 -2.22 -6.49
N THR A 115 -10.25 -2.04 -6.04
CA THR A 115 -9.58 -0.74 -5.98
C THR A 115 -8.42 -0.71 -6.97
N HIS A 116 -8.58 0.04 -8.06
CA HIS A 116 -7.53 0.20 -9.06
C HIS A 116 -6.47 1.21 -8.59
N ILE A 117 -5.52 0.74 -7.77
CA ILE A 117 -4.42 1.53 -7.24
C ILE A 117 -3.35 1.71 -8.33
N LEU A 118 -3.10 2.95 -8.73
CA LEU A 118 -2.02 3.30 -9.65
C LEU A 118 -0.77 3.71 -8.87
N LEU A 119 0.38 3.17 -9.26
CA LEU A 119 1.67 3.60 -8.72
C LEU A 119 1.97 5.04 -9.18
N PRO A 120 2.37 5.96 -8.28
CA PRO A 120 2.74 7.32 -8.67
C PRO A 120 3.89 7.32 -9.70
N PRO A 121 3.83 8.16 -10.75
CA PRO A 121 4.82 8.17 -11.83
C PRO A 121 6.25 8.46 -11.34
N ASP A 122 6.42 9.30 -10.33
CA ASP A 122 7.72 9.63 -9.72
C ASP A 122 8.45 8.39 -9.17
N PHE A 123 7.69 7.34 -8.81
CA PHE A 123 8.24 6.09 -8.28
C PHE A 123 8.80 5.17 -9.38
N LEU A 124 8.31 5.31 -10.62
CA LEU A 124 8.88 4.62 -11.77
C LEU A 124 10.21 5.24 -12.20
N ASP A 125 10.42 6.51 -11.87
CA ASP A 125 11.67 7.22 -12.16
C ASP A 125 12.79 6.85 -11.18
N SER A 126 12.50 6.65 -9.90
CA SER A 126 13.50 6.18 -8.92
C SER A 126 14.07 4.79 -9.28
N LEU A 127 13.25 3.91 -9.86
CA LEU A 127 13.68 2.62 -10.41
C LEU A 127 14.69 2.76 -11.56
N LYS A 128 14.70 3.88 -12.29
CA LYS A 128 15.68 4.13 -13.36
C LYS A 128 17.08 4.38 -12.79
N HIS A 129 17.17 4.80 -11.53
CA HIS A 129 18.41 5.19 -10.84
C HIS A 129 19.02 4.08 -9.98
N LEU A 130 18.33 2.95 -9.81
CA LEU A 130 18.87 1.73 -9.16
C LEU A 130 20.06 1.08 -9.90
N LYS A 131 20.49 1.62 -11.04
CA LYS A 131 21.71 1.13 -11.70
C LYS A 131 22.93 1.69 -10.98
N PRO A 132 23.93 0.86 -10.62
CA PRO A 132 25.23 1.40 -10.26
C PRO A 132 25.73 2.27 -11.44
N PRO A 133 26.24 3.49 -11.17
CA PRO A 133 26.75 4.35 -12.23
C PRO A 133 27.78 3.59 -13.07
N LYS A 134 27.78 3.81 -14.39
CA LYS A 134 28.70 3.13 -15.34
C LYS A 134 30.17 3.18 -14.90
N MET A 135 30.54 4.19 -14.11
CA MET A 135 31.88 4.38 -13.56
C MET A 135 32.31 3.33 -12.52
N LEU A 136 31.39 2.59 -11.90
CA LEU A 136 31.71 1.45 -11.01
C LEU A 136 32.00 0.14 -11.77
N ARG A 137 31.97 0.15 -13.11
CA ARG A 137 32.37 -1.00 -13.95
C ARG A 137 33.84 -0.97 -14.40
N MET A 138 34.64 -0.01 -13.92
CA MET A 138 36.07 0.07 -14.23
C MET A 138 36.84 -0.77 -13.20
N GLY A 139 37.00 -2.08 -13.46
CA GLY A 139 37.77 -2.94 -12.56
C GLY A 139 37.54 -4.45 -12.71
N ARG A 140 37.49 -4.97 -13.93
CA ARG A 140 37.97 -6.32 -14.30
C ARG A 140 38.39 -6.32 -15.75
#